data_AF-A0A2U8VYP1-F1
#
_entry.id   AF-A0A2U8VYP1-F1
#
_cell.length_a   1.000
_cell.length_b   1.000
_cell.length_c   1.000
_cell.angle_alpha   90.00
_cell.angle_beta   90.00
_cell.angle_gamma   90.00
#
_symmetry.space_group_name_H-M   'P 1'
#
loop_
_entity.id
_entity.type
_entity.pdbx_description
1 polymer ?
#
loop_
_entity_poly.entity_id
_entity_poly.type
_entity_poly.pdbx_seq_one_letter_code
_entity_poly.pdbx_strand_id
1 'polypeptide(L)'
;MSPAKSPCPGLYGEPWQKTHAAMIDFLERFGAQAADLGWTDLDLFGIHSQIGTGRADYCGALVLTGRQVEAIDAMTIRYGNLTYRRDKPHKPRGIPIWAFRG
;
A
#
# COMPACT_ATOMS: atom_id res chain seq x y z
N MET A 1 6.89 -10.79 4.93
CA MET A 1 7.42 -9.76 5.87
C MET A 1 6.78 -9.99 7.23
N SER A 2 7.51 -9.80 8.34
CA SER A 2 6.99 -10.01 9.69
C SER A 2 6.22 -8.77 10.20
N PRO A 3 5.09 -8.93 10.92
CA PRO A 3 4.40 -7.82 11.57
C PRO A 3 5.22 -7.17 12.70
N ALA A 4 6.22 -7.87 13.26
CA ALA A 4 7.04 -7.36 14.36
C ALA A 4 8.18 -6.42 13.89
N LYS A 5 8.58 -6.49 12.62
CA LYS A 5 9.68 -5.69 12.08
C LYS A 5 9.23 -5.02 10.79
N SER A 6 9.09 -3.70 10.84
CA SER A 6 8.79 -2.94 9.62
C SER A 6 9.96 -2.99 8.65
N PRO A 7 9.70 -3.21 7.35
CA PRO A 7 10.72 -3.11 6.31
C PRO A 7 11.07 -1.65 5.94
N CYS A 8 10.33 -0.66 6.44
CA CYS A 8 10.34 0.70 5.90
C CYS A 8 10.38 1.78 7.00
N PRO A 9 11.24 2.81 6.85
CA PRO A 9 11.23 3.96 7.73
C PRO A 9 9.94 4.78 7.69
N GLY A 10 9.56 5.31 8.86
CA GLY A 10 8.35 6.14 9.03
C GLY A 10 7.05 5.35 9.24
N LEU A 11 7.10 4.02 9.27
CA LEU A 11 5.96 3.16 9.57
C LEU A 11 6.41 2.06 10.54
N TYR A 12 6.13 2.23 11.83
CA TYR A 12 6.63 1.33 12.89
C TYR A 12 5.53 0.97 13.89
N GLY A 13 5.82 -0.01 14.76
CA GLY A 13 4.95 -0.37 15.88
C GLY A 13 3.52 -0.74 15.45
N GLU A 14 2.54 -0.28 16.21
CA GLU A 14 1.11 -0.53 15.96
C GLU A 14 0.65 -0.05 14.56
N PRO A 15 1.03 1.15 14.06
CA PRO A 15 0.74 1.54 12.68
C PRO A 15 1.21 0.54 11.62
N TRP A 16 2.41 -0.04 11.79
CA TRP A 16 2.89 -1.10 10.89
C TRP A 16 2.06 -2.37 11.04
N GLN A 17 1.76 -2.79 12.27
CA GLN A 17 0.96 -4.01 12.50
C GLN A 17 -0.42 -3.91 11.85
N LYS A 18 -1.11 -2.78 11.99
CA LYS A 18 -2.41 -2.54 11.35
C LYS A 18 -2.30 -2.53 9.83
N THR A 19 -1.28 -1.87 9.29
CA THR A 19 -1.02 -1.81 7.85
C THR A 19 -0.71 -3.19 7.28
N HIS A 20 0.15 -3.95 7.95
CA HIS A 20 0.49 -5.32 7.59
C HIS A 20 -0.73 -6.23 7.61
N ALA A 21 -1.55 -6.19 8.67
CA ALA A 21 -2.78 -6.96 8.75
C ALA A 21 -3.77 -6.62 7.61
N ALA A 22 -3.94 -5.33 7.30
CA ALA A 22 -4.79 -4.90 6.18
C ALA A 22 -4.23 -5.34 4.81
N MET A 23 -2.90 -5.36 4.64
CA MET A 23 -2.27 -5.88 3.42
C MET A 23 -2.53 -7.37 3.25
N ILE A 24 -2.45 -8.17 4.33
CA ILE A 24 -2.75 -9.60 4.28
C ILE A 24 -4.23 -9.84 3.96
N ASP A 25 -5.15 -9.17 4.67
CA ASP A 25 -6.60 -9.24 4.40
C ASP A 25 -6.94 -8.90 2.95
N PHE A 26 -6.31 -7.85 2.40
CA PHE A 26 -6.47 -7.48 1.00
C PHE A 26 -5.99 -8.57 0.05
N LEU A 27 -4.80 -9.14 0.28
CA LEU A 27 -4.24 -10.18 -0.60
C LEU A 27 -5.13 -11.42 -0.61
N GLU A 28 -5.69 -11.81 0.53
CA GLU A 28 -6.60 -12.95 0.67
C GLU A 28 -7.93 -12.72 -0.05
N ARG A 29 -8.52 -11.53 0.09
CA ARG A 29 -9.88 -11.25 -0.40
C ARG A 29 -9.92 -10.71 -1.82
N PHE A 30 -8.92 -9.92 -2.21
CA PHE A 30 -8.93 -9.12 -3.43
C PHE A 30 -7.66 -9.32 -4.28
N GLY A 31 -6.66 -10.08 -3.83
CA GLY A 31 -5.37 -10.19 -4.52
C GLY A 31 -5.49 -10.63 -5.99
N ALA A 32 -6.26 -11.68 -6.26
CA ALA A 32 -6.51 -12.16 -7.63
C ALA A 32 -7.26 -11.11 -8.47
N GLN A 33 -8.35 -10.57 -7.92
CA GLN A 33 -9.14 -9.52 -8.59
C GLN A 33 -8.29 -8.28 -8.90
N ALA A 34 -7.39 -7.89 -7.99
CA ALA A 34 -6.50 -6.75 -8.19
C ALA A 34 -5.54 -6.99 -9.36
N ALA A 35 -4.99 -8.20 -9.47
CA ALA A 35 -4.15 -8.59 -10.60
C ALA A 35 -4.93 -8.56 -11.93
N ASP A 36 -6.14 -9.10 -11.96
CA ASP A 36 -7.01 -9.09 -13.15
C ASP A 36 -7.40 -7.66 -13.59
N LEU A 37 -7.58 -6.76 -12.62
CA LEU A 37 -7.83 -5.33 -12.85
C LEU A 37 -6.54 -4.53 -13.16
N GLY A 38 -5.39 -5.20 -13.24
CA GLY A 38 -4.09 -4.60 -13.59
C GLY A 38 -3.51 -3.69 -12.51
N TRP A 39 -3.85 -3.87 -11.24
CA TRP A 39 -3.18 -3.18 -10.14
C TRP A 39 -1.74 -3.69 -10.03
N THR A 40 -0.77 -2.77 -10.06
CA THR A 40 0.63 -3.13 -9.92
C THR A 40 1.07 -3.20 -8.45
N ASP A 41 2.21 -3.83 -8.20
CA ASP A 41 2.87 -3.79 -6.90
C ASP A 41 3.16 -2.35 -6.43
N LEU A 42 3.55 -1.45 -7.34
CA LEU A 42 3.78 -0.04 -7.03
C LEU A 42 2.48 0.73 -6.74
N ASP A 43 1.37 0.34 -7.36
CA ASP A 43 0.07 0.95 -7.06
C ASP A 43 -0.42 0.59 -5.66
N LEU A 44 -0.13 -0.63 -5.21
CA LEU A 44 -0.60 -1.17 -3.93
C LEU A 44 0.38 -0.94 -2.78
N PHE A 45 1.68 -1.17 -3.02
CA PHE A 45 2.74 -1.28 -2.01
C PHE A 45 3.91 -0.31 -2.22
N GLY A 46 3.80 0.64 -3.16
CA GLY A 46 4.86 1.60 -3.45
C GLY A 46 5.23 2.48 -2.24
N ILE A 47 6.51 2.85 -2.14
CA ILE A 47 7.08 3.81 -1.17
C ILE A 47 8.23 4.59 -1.81
N HIS A 48 8.70 5.66 -1.17
CA HIS A 48 9.90 6.38 -1.61
C HIS A 48 11.17 5.57 -1.33
N SER A 49 12.08 5.50 -2.31
CA SER A 49 13.27 4.65 -2.24
C SER A 49 14.27 5.01 -1.15
N GLN A 50 14.30 6.26 -0.69
CA GLN A 50 15.23 6.75 0.34
C GLN A 50 14.57 7.16 1.66
N ILE A 51 13.30 7.56 1.63
CA ILE A 51 12.60 8.20 2.76
C ILE A 51 11.45 7.30 3.25
N GLY A 52 11.21 6.17 2.57
CA GLY A 52 10.15 5.24 2.93
C GLY A 52 8.78 5.89 2.81
N THR A 53 8.01 5.86 3.91
CA THR A 53 6.66 6.43 3.95
C THR A 53 6.61 7.92 4.24
N GLY A 54 7.75 8.57 4.55
CA GLY A 54 7.79 10.02 4.79
C GLY A 54 7.40 10.87 3.57
N ARG A 55 7.38 10.26 2.37
CA ARG A 55 6.86 10.85 1.14
C ARG A 55 5.56 10.14 0.73
N ALA A 56 4.45 10.59 1.31
CA ALA A 56 3.14 9.98 1.13
C ALA A 56 2.63 9.97 -0.32
N ASP A 57 3.14 10.86 -1.19
CA ASP A 57 2.84 10.90 -2.62
C ASP A 57 3.37 9.67 -3.38
N TYR A 58 4.38 8.98 -2.84
CA TYR A 58 4.91 7.71 -3.37
C TYR A 58 4.13 6.49 -2.84
N CYS A 59 3.32 6.67 -1.79
CA CYS A 59 2.67 5.55 -1.10
C CYS A 59 1.57 4.92 -1.96
N GLY A 60 1.64 3.60 -2.07
CA GLY A 60 0.60 2.76 -2.67
C GLY A 60 -0.68 2.74 -1.82
N ALA A 61 -1.76 2.22 -2.40
CA ALA A 61 -3.09 2.22 -1.82
C ALA A 61 -3.20 1.52 -0.45
N LEU A 62 -2.32 0.57 -0.18
CA LEU A 62 -2.30 -0.19 1.06
C LEU A 62 -1.27 0.33 2.06
N VAL A 63 -0.47 1.32 1.68
CA VAL A 63 0.55 1.91 2.55
C VAL A 63 -0.04 3.12 3.27
N LEU A 64 0.23 3.25 4.59
CA LEU A 64 -0.25 4.30 5.50
C LEU A 64 -1.75 4.29 5.87
N THR A 65 -2.57 3.41 5.31
CA THR A 65 -4.01 3.41 5.63
C THR A 65 -4.33 2.66 6.93
N GLY A 66 -3.78 1.46 7.09
CA GLY A 66 -4.11 0.55 8.20
C GLY A 66 -5.59 0.12 8.23
N ARG A 67 -6.31 0.30 7.11
CA ARG A 67 -7.75 0.03 6.99
C ARG A 67 -8.00 -1.12 6.04
N GLN A 68 -8.97 -1.96 6.38
CA GLN A 68 -9.43 -3.04 5.50
C GLN A 68 -10.07 -2.47 4.24
N VAL A 69 -9.81 -3.14 3.12
CA VAL A 69 -10.45 -2.79 1.84
C VAL A 69 -11.86 -3.36 1.81
N GLU A 70 -12.79 -2.53 1.35
CA GLU A 70 -14.20 -2.89 1.23
C GLU A 70 -14.58 -3.18 -0.22
N ALA A 71 -13.96 -2.47 -1.18
CA ALA A 71 -14.21 -2.66 -2.61
C ALA A 71 -13.01 -2.22 -3.45
N ILE A 72 -12.87 -2.83 -4.63
CA ILE A 72 -11.85 -2.53 -5.63
C ILE A 72 -12.47 -2.57 -7.04
N ASP A 73 -12.08 -1.61 -7.87
CA ASP A 73 -12.35 -1.59 -9.31
C ASP A 73 -11.06 -1.25 -10.08
N ALA A 74 -11.15 -1.06 -11.40
CA ALA A 74 -9.97 -0.81 -12.24
C ALA A 74 -9.22 0.49 -11.89
N MET A 75 -9.89 1.46 -11.26
CA MET A 75 -9.37 2.79 -11.00
C MET A 75 -9.33 3.14 -9.51
N THR A 76 -10.14 2.49 -8.67
CA THR A 76 -10.30 2.86 -7.26
C THR A 76 -10.22 1.68 -6.29
N ILE A 77 -9.76 2.00 -5.07
CA ILE A 77 -9.84 1.13 -3.90
C ILE A 77 -10.52 1.92 -2.79
N ARG A 78 -11.54 1.33 -2.15
CA ARG A 78 -12.31 1.94 -1.06
C ARG A 78 -12.03 1.28 0.28
N TYR A 79 -11.90 2.10 1.31
CA TYR A 79 -11.73 1.68 2.71
C TYR A 79 -12.46 2.67 3.64
N GLY A 80 -13.70 2.33 3.98
CA GLY A 80 -14.64 3.18 4.69
C GLY A 80 -14.96 4.46 3.92
N ASN A 81 -14.73 5.60 4.54
CA ASN A 81 -14.96 6.92 3.96
C ASN A 81 -13.83 7.44 3.07
N LEU A 82 -12.78 6.64 2.82
CA LEU A 82 -11.63 7.04 2.01
C LEU A 82 -11.54 6.19 0.74
N THR A 83 -11.18 6.85 -0.36
CA THR A 83 -11.01 6.23 -1.68
C THR A 83 -9.63 6.57 -2.23
N TYR A 84 -8.84 5.55 -2.53
CA TYR A 84 -7.63 5.69 -3.32
C TYR A 84 -7.98 5.68 -4.81
N ARG A 85 -7.43 6.62 -5.57
CA ARG A 85 -7.50 6.61 -7.04
C ARG A 85 -6.14 6.28 -7.63
N ARG A 86 -6.13 5.39 -8.62
CA ARG A 86 -4.94 4.98 -9.38
C ARG A 86 -4.42 6.13 -10.25
N ASP A 87 -5.32 6.89 -10.88
CA ASP A 87 -4.93 8.03 -11.70
C ASP A 87 -4.57 9.24 -10.82
N LYS A 88 -3.27 9.44 -10.66
CA LYS A 88 -2.74 10.64 -10.04
C LYS A 88 -1.83 11.32 -11.06
N PRO A 89 -2.18 12.50 -11.57
CA PRO A 89 -1.29 13.28 -12.42
C PRO A 89 0.08 13.40 -11.75
N HIS A 90 1.14 13.07 -12.47
CA HIS A 90 2.52 13.14 -11.99
C HIS A 90 2.84 12.27 -10.76
N LYS A 91 2.10 11.16 -10.52
CA LYS A 91 2.46 10.23 -9.45
C LYS A 91 3.90 9.76 -9.64
N PRO A 92 4.80 10.06 -8.70
CA PRO A 92 6.18 9.62 -8.83
C PRO A 92 6.26 8.11 -8.63
N ARG A 93 7.23 7.47 -9.30
CA ARG A 93 7.44 6.03 -9.20
C ARG A 93 8.33 5.73 -8.00
N GLY A 94 7.79 4.94 -7.08
CA GLY A 94 8.51 4.40 -5.93
C GLY A 94 9.13 3.04 -6.18
N ILE A 95 9.46 2.38 -5.09
CA ILE A 95 9.82 0.96 -5.04
C ILE A 95 8.78 0.22 -4.19
N PRO A 96 8.58 -1.09 -4.37
CA PRO A 96 7.71 -1.81 -3.46
C PRO A 96 8.32 -1.86 -2.06
N ILE A 97 7.47 -1.88 -1.02
CA ILE A 97 7.90 -1.76 0.39
C ILE A 97 8.94 -2.79 0.83
N TRP A 98 8.94 -4.00 0.25
CA TRP A 98 9.93 -5.05 0.54
C TRP A 98 11.28 -4.86 -0.14
N ALA A 99 11.38 -3.96 -1.13
CA ALA A 99 12.64 -3.65 -1.82
C ALA A 99 13.44 -2.55 -1.13
N PHE A 100 12.92 -1.96 -0.05
CA PHE A 100 13.64 -0.94 0.70
C PHE A 100 14.92 -1.51 1.32
N ARG A 101 16.03 -0.81 1.11
CA ARG A 101 17.33 -1.13 1.68
C ARG A 101 17.81 0.09 2.46
N GLY A 102 17.47 0.14 3.74
CA GLY A 102 17.96 1.15 4.68
C GLY A 102 17.90 0.66 6.11
#